data_AF-A0A3D5TCA5-F1
#
_entry.id   AF-A0A3D5TCA5-F1
#
_cell.length_a   1.000
_cell.length_b   1.000
_cell.length_c   1.000
_cell.angle_alpha   90.00
_cell.angle_beta   90.00
_cell.angle_gamma   90.00
#
_symmetry.space_group_name_H-M   'P 1'
#
loop_
_entity.id
_entity.type
_entity.pdbx_description
1 polymer ?
#
loop_
_entity_poly.entity_id
_entity_poly.type
_entity_poly.pdbx_seq_one_letter_code
_entity_poly.pdbx_strand_id
1 'polypeptide(L)' 'MHCYELIFKYGISANTIHRMKKGEAITTKTLDVLCYILDCSVSDVIEHDKTK' A
#
# COMPACT_ATOMS: atom_id res chain seq x y z
N MET A 1 5.02 -11.35 -8.19
CA MET A 1 3.62 -11.70 -7.87
C MET A 1 2.81 -10.40 -7.88
N HIS A 2 1.63 -10.42 -8.48
CA HIS A 2 1.15 -9.32 -9.31
C HIS A 2 0.28 -8.28 -8.57
N CYS A 3 0.62 -6.99 -8.71
CA CYS A 3 -0.20 -5.86 -8.23
C CYS A 3 -1.66 -5.87 -8.72
N TYR A 4 -2.01 -6.69 -9.71
CA TYR A 4 -3.35 -6.81 -10.26
C TYR A 4 -4.33 -7.50 -9.29
N GLU A 5 -3.87 -8.44 -8.45
CA GLU A 5 -4.73 -9.08 -7.44
C GLU A 5 -5.14 -8.09 -6.34
N LEU A 6 -4.25 -7.18 -5.96
CA LEU A 6 -4.51 -6.11 -4.98
C LEU A 6 -5.65 -5.19 -5.42
N ILE A 7 -5.74 -4.87 -6.71
CA ILE A 7 -6.82 -4.05 -7.28
C ILE A 7 -8.14 -4.83 -7.30
N PHE A 8 -8.11 -6.08 -7.76
CA PHE A 8 -9.33 -6.84 -8.07
C PHE A 8 -9.93 -7.56 -6.85
N LYS A 9 -9.11 -8.08 -5.92
CA LYS A 9 -9.60 -8.71 -4.68
C LYS A 9 -9.89 -7.71 -3.56
N TYR A 10 -9.17 -6.59 -3.51
CA TYR A 10 -9.22 -5.69 -2.35
C TYR A 10 -9.72 -4.28 -2.65
N GLY A 11 -10.11 -3.99 -3.89
CA GLY A 11 -10.74 -2.71 -4.24
C GLY A 11 -9.78 -1.52 -4.18
N ILE A 12 -8.47 -1.74 -4.33
CA ILE A 12 -7.49 -0.66 -4.38
C ILE A 12 -7.63 0.06 -5.73
N SER A 13 -8.01 1.34 -5.70
CA SER A 13 -8.14 2.16 -6.89
C SER A 13 -6.80 2.27 -7.65
N ALA A 14 -6.84 2.30 -8.99
CA ALA A 14 -5.65 2.48 -9.82
C ALA A 14 -4.84 3.75 -9.46
N ASN A 15 -5.53 4.81 -9.01
CA ASN A 15 -4.88 6.02 -8.50
C ASN A 15 -4.00 5.72 -7.28
N THR A 16 -4.46 4.89 -6.35
CA THR A 16 -3.69 4.51 -5.16
C THR A 16 -2.43 3.72 -5.55
N ILE A 17 -2.53 2.80 -6.51
CA ILE A 17 -1.37 2.07 -7.06
C ILE A 17 -0.38 3.03 -7.71
N HIS A 18 -0.87 4.02 -8.47
CA HIS A 18 -0.02 5.03 -9.09
C HIS A 18 0.77 5.84 -8.05
N ARG A 19 0.09 6.23 -6.97
CA ARG A 19 0.68 6.96 -5.84
C ARG A 19 1.72 6.12 -5.10
N MET A 20 1.43 4.85 -4.83
CA MET A 20 2.40 3.90 -4.24
C MET A 20 3.66 3.78 -5.10
N LYS A 21 3.49 3.65 -6.41
CA LYS A 21 4.61 3.52 -7.35
C LYS A 21 5.49 4.78 -7.41
N LYS A 22 4.92 5.93 -7.07
CA LYS A 22 5.63 7.21 -6.93
C LYS A 22 6.15 7.48 -5.51
N GLY A 23 5.87 6.61 -4.54
CA GLY A 23 6.21 6.84 -3.14
C GLY A 23 5.42 7.98 -2.49
N GLU A 24 4.22 8.27 -2.99
CA GLU A 24 3.33 9.28 -2.40
C GLU A 24 2.53 8.71 -1.21
N ALA A 25 2.14 9.60 -0.29
CA ALA A 25 1.41 9.24 0.93
C ALA A 25 0.08 8.54 0.65
N ILE A 26 -0.08 7.29 1.08
CA ILE A 26 -1.32 6.53 0.94
C ILE A 26 -2.21 6.67 2.17
N THR A 27 -3.46 6.21 2.06
CA THR A 27 -4.38 6.15 3.20
C THR A 27 -4.11 4.92 4.05
N THR A 28 -4.37 5.01 5.35
CA THR A 28 -4.24 3.90 6.32
C THR A 28 -5.07 2.68 5.94
N LYS A 29 -6.21 2.89 5.26
CA LYS A 29 -7.08 1.81 4.77
C LYS A 29 -6.41 0.96 3.69
N THR A 30 -5.59 1.57 2.84
CA THR A 30 -4.83 0.81 1.82
C THR A 30 -3.68 0.03 2.46
N LEU A 31 -3.13 0.60 3.52
CA LEU A 31 -2.04 0.01 4.27
C LEU A 31 -2.49 -1.25 5.03
N ASP A 32 -3.64 -1.19 5.69
CA ASP A 32 -4.28 -2.33 6.38
C ASP A 32 -4.49 -3.53 5.44
N VAL A 33 -5.05 -3.25 4.26
CA VAL A 33 -5.23 -4.24 3.19
C VAL A 33 -3.90 -4.84 2.74
N LEU A 34 -2.86 -4.03 2.55
CA LEU A 34 -1.53 -4.52 2.19
C LEU A 34 -0.95 -5.44 3.26
N CYS A 35 -1.07 -5.07 4.54
CA CYS A 35 -0.60 -5.87 5.67
C CYS A 35 -1.32 -7.21 5.74
N TYR A 36 -2.64 -7.21 5.50
CA TYR A 36 -3.44 -8.42 5.45
C TYR A 36 -3.04 -9.37 4.31
N ILE A 37 -2.61 -8.82 3.16
CA ILE A 37 -2.22 -9.60 1.98
C ILE A 37 -0.80 -10.15 2.09
N LEU A 38 0.10 -9.31 2.58
CA LEU A 38 1.52 -9.62 2.72
C LEU A 38 1.81 -10.40 4.01
N ASP A 39 0.78 -10.58 4.86
CA ASP A 39 0.88 -11.19 6.19
C ASP A 39 2.02 -10.57 7.00
N CYS A 40 2.11 -9.23 6.94
CA CYS A 40 3.18 -8.46 7.56
C CYS A 40 2.64 -7.37 8.48
N SER A 41 3.50 -6.81 9.32
CA SER A 41 3.11 -5.72 10.19
C SER A 41 3.10 -4.39 9.45
N VAL A 42 2.25 -3.47 9.89
CA VAL A 42 2.13 -2.12 9.33
C VAL A 42 3.48 -1.41 9.26
N SER A 43 4.30 -1.61 10.29
CA SER A 43 5.65 -1.05 10.39
C SER A 43 6.66 -1.57 9.36
N ASP A 44 6.41 -2.72 8.73
CA ASP A 44 7.28 -3.26 7.67
C ASP A 44 7.04 -2.56 6.32
N VAL A 45 5.90 -1.90 6.14
CA VAL A 45 5.46 -1.33 4.86
C VAL A 45 5.51 0.21 4.87
N ILE A 46 5.54 0.83 6.06
CA ILE A 46 5.71 2.28 6.21
C ILE A 46 6.98 2.62 6.97
N GLU A 47 7.66 3.64 6.48
CA GLU A 47 8.76 4.27 7.20
C GLU A 47 8.47 5.77 7.29
N HIS A 48 8.61 6.32 8.50
CA HIS A 48 8.47 7.76 8.70
C HIS A 48 9.82 8.42 8.38
N ASP A 49 9.95 8.93 7.16
CA ASP A 49 11.11 9.71 6.76
C ASP A 49 11.13 11.06 7.50
N LYS A 50 12.10 11.24 8.40
CA LYS A 50 12.30 12.47 9.19
C LYS A 50 13.20 13.49 8.48
N THR A 51 13.56 13.26 7.22
CA THR A 51 14.54 14.07 6.48
C THR A 51 13.90 15.14 5.60
N LYS A 52 12.56 15.19 5.55
CA LYS A 52 11.78 16.29 4.96
C LYS A 52 11.18 17.22 6.00
#